data_AF-V9Z805-F1
#
_entry.id   AF-V9Z805-F1
#
_cell.length_a   1.000
_cell.length_b   1.000
_cell.length_c   1.000
_cell.angle_alpha   90.00
_cell.angle_beta   90.00
_cell.angle_gamma   90.00
#
_symmetry.space_group_name_H-M   'P 1'
#
loop_
_entity.id
_entity.type
_entity.pdbx_description
1 polymer ?
#
loop_
_entity_poly.entity_id
_entity_poly.type
_entity_poly.pdbx_seq_one_letter_code
_entity_poly.pdbx_strand_id
1 'polypeptide(L)'
;MIGYALEGSIEFRPPVPLARLWELAASGRFSLAPAGLSDAALNTFVEQNMWVLVPDHDGGTDEQERPRRVQSLRVVDMEIPSYAVKDRLAELSAWIGHDHELVGFLEFWGR
;
A
#
# COMPACT_ATOMS: atom_id res chain seq x y z
N MET A 1 21.81 4.47 13.81
CA MET A 1 20.69 4.73 12.87
C MET A 1 19.43 4.64 13.71
N ILE A 2 18.64 5.71 13.80
CA ILE A 2 17.40 5.71 14.60
C ILE A 2 16.34 5.03 13.73
N GLY A 3 15.85 3.87 14.16
CA GLY A 3 14.74 3.18 13.50
C GLY A 3 13.43 3.83 13.91
N TYR A 4 12.47 3.91 12.99
CA TYR A 4 11.14 4.42 13.26
C TYR A 4 10.13 3.30 13.13
N ALA A 5 9.10 3.34 13.98
CA ALA A 5 7.87 2.63 13.70
C ALA A 5 6.97 3.55 12.87
N LEU A 6 6.39 3.00 11.80
CA LEU A 6 5.46 3.64 10.90
C LEU A 6 4.20 2.80 10.80
N GLU A 7 3.06 3.40 11.12
CA GLU A 7 1.76 2.73 11.03
C GLU A 7 0.72 3.66 10.41
N GLY A 8 -0.20 3.10 9.62
CA GLY A 8 -1.38 3.84 9.17
C GLY A 8 -1.90 3.40 7.82
N SER A 9 -2.75 4.24 7.24
CA SER A 9 -3.35 3.97 5.94
C SER A 9 -3.58 5.23 5.12
N ILE A 10 -3.45 5.07 3.80
CA ILE A 10 -3.71 6.10 2.81
C ILE A 10 -4.69 5.51 1.78
N GLU A 11 -5.85 6.12 1.64
CA GLU A 11 -6.84 5.82 0.62
C GLU A 11 -6.54 6.59 -0.67
N PHE A 12 -6.77 5.95 -1.81
CA PHE A 12 -6.67 6.54 -3.14
C PHE A 12 -8.06 6.89 -3.66
N ARG A 13 -8.27 8.16 -4.02
CA ARG A 13 -9.56 8.65 -4.52
C ARG A 13 -9.39 9.32 -5.89
N PRO A 14 -9.87 8.70 -6.98
CA PRO A 14 -10.52 7.38 -7.07
C PRO A 14 -9.53 6.21 -6.82
N PRO A 15 -10.00 4.95 -6.70
CA PRO A 15 -9.12 3.78 -6.64
C PRO A 15 -8.23 3.65 -7.89
N VAL A 16 -6.99 3.23 -7.70
CA VAL A 16 -5.96 3.16 -8.74
C VAL A 16 -6.06 1.85 -9.52
N PRO A 17 -6.03 1.84 -10.86
CA PRO A 17 -5.94 0.60 -11.63
C PRO A 17 -4.66 -0.20 -11.28
N LEU A 18 -4.78 -1.50 -10.98
CA LEU A 18 -3.63 -2.33 -10.62
C LEU A 18 -2.56 -2.33 -11.71
N ALA A 19 -2.96 -2.28 -12.98
CA ALA A 19 -2.02 -2.21 -14.11
C ALA A 19 -1.01 -1.05 -14.00
N ARG A 20 -1.38 0.07 -13.35
CA ARG A 20 -0.46 1.19 -13.10
C ARG A 20 0.52 0.92 -11.97
N LEU A 21 0.14 0.09 -11.00
CA LEU A 21 0.97 -0.22 -9.83
C LEU A 21 1.72 -1.55 -9.98
N TRP A 22 1.53 -2.27 -11.08
CA TRP A 22 2.04 -3.63 -11.23
C TRP A 22 3.56 -3.71 -11.16
N GLU A 23 4.27 -2.82 -11.85
CA GLU A 23 5.73 -2.77 -11.80
C GLU A 23 6.24 -2.41 -10.40
N LEU A 24 5.51 -1.53 -9.69
CA LEU A 24 5.82 -1.15 -8.33
C LEU A 24 5.64 -2.33 -7.36
N ALA A 25 4.56 -3.10 -7.49
CA ALA A 25 4.33 -4.31 -6.72
C ALA A 25 5.38 -5.40 -7.04
N ALA A 26 5.75 -5.54 -8.32
CA ALA A 26 6.76 -6.51 -8.76
C ALA A 26 8.19 -6.16 -8.28
N SER A 27 8.45 -4.89 -7.93
CA SER A 27 9.74 -4.45 -7.39
C SER A 27 10.06 -5.02 -5.99
N GLY A 28 9.06 -5.59 -5.31
CA GLY A 28 9.18 -6.10 -3.93
C GLY A 28 9.16 -5.01 -2.86
N ARG A 29 8.97 -3.74 -3.24
CA ARG A 29 8.83 -2.61 -2.28
C ARG A 29 7.45 -2.55 -1.64
N PHE A 30 6.44 -3.08 -2.33
CA PHE A 30 5.05 -3.14 -1.90
C PHE A 30 4.51 -4.53 -2.19
N SER A 31 3.76 -5.10 -1.24
CA SER A 31 3.01 -6.34 -1.46
C SER A 31 1.58 -6.02 -1.83
N LEU A 32 1.02 -6.73 -2.81
CA LEU A 32 -0.40 -6.65 -3.12
C LEU A 32 -1.15 -7.68 -2.27
N ALA A 33 -2.14 -7.23 -1.49
CA ALA A 33 -3.00 -8.15 -0.77
C ALA A 33 -3.91 -8.91 -1.75
N PRO A 34 -4.19 -10.20 -1.50
CA PRO A 34 -5.23 -10.95 -2.21
C PRO A 34 -6.60 -10.26 -2.10
N ALA A 35 -7.43 -10.40 -3.13
CA ALA A 35 -8.81 -9.93 -3.09
C ALA A 35 -9.63 -10.75 -2.07
N GLY A 36 -10.60 -10.10 -1.41
CA GLY A 36 -11.57 -10.78 -0.55
C GLY A 36 -11.03 -11.27 0.80
N LEU A 37 -9.87 -10.79 1.24
CA LEU A 37 -9.42 -11.05 2.62
C LEU A 37 -10.39 -10.44 3.63
N SER A 38 -10.66 -11.18 4.71
CA SER A 38 -11.30 -10.60 5.89
C SER A 38 -10.37 -9.60 6.57
N ASP A 39 -10.91 -8.69 7.37
CA ASP A 39 -10.11 -7.68 8.06
C ASP A 39 -9.00 -8.30 8.92
N ALA A 40 -9.28 -9.40 9.63
CA ALA A 40 -8.30 -10.10 10.45
C ALA A 40 -7.17 -10.72 9.60
N ALA A 41 -7.51 -11.31 8.45
CA ALA A 41 -6.53 -11.88 7.53
C ALA A 41 -5.70 -10.79 6.85
N LEU A 42 -6.32 -9.66 6.51
CA LEU A 42 -5.64 -8.50 5.96
C LEU A 42 -4.65 -7.91 6.97
N ASN A 43 -5.04 -7.73 8.23
CA ASN A 43 -4.14 -7.22 9.27
C ASN A 43 -2.92 -8.15 9.45
N THR A 44 -3.14 -9.46 9.51
CA THR A 44 -2.05 -10.45 9.56
C THR A 44 -1.13 -10.33 8.33
N PHE A 45 -1.71 -10.14 7.14
CA PHE A 45 -0.94 -9.96 5.91
C PHE A 45 -0.11 -8.66 5.92
N VAL A 46 -0.68 -7.56 6.43
CA VAL A 46 0.00 -6.28 6.60
C VAL A 46 1.18 -6.39 7.56
N GLU A 47 1.02 -7.04 8.70
CA GLU A 47 2.12 -7.26 9.65
C GLU A 47 3.29 -8.05 9.05
N GLN A 48 3.00 -9.02 8.17
CA GLN A 48 4.01 -9.86 7.53
C GLN A 48 4.74 -9.17 6.37
N ASN A 49 4.06 -8.27 5.66
CA ASN A 49 4.57 -7.65 4.43
C ASN A 49 4.91 -6.15 4.59
N MET A 50 4.52 -5.56 5.72
CA MET A 50 4.75 -4.19 6.18
C MET A 50 4.15 -3.09 5.30
N TRP A 51 4.27 -3.13 3.98
CA TRP A 51 3.77 -2.13 3.03
C TRP A 51 2.85 -2.80 2.03
N VAL A 52 1.54 -2.65 2.23
CA VAL A 52 0.54 -3.45 1.53
C VAL A 52 -0.43 -2.59 0.74
N LEU A 53 -0.48 -2.83 -0.57
CA LEU A 53 -1.52 -2.33 -1.45
C LEU A 53 -2.77 -3.18 -1.27
N VAL A 54 -3.86 -2.56 -0.85
CA VAL A 54 -5.14 -3.22 -0.55
C VAL A 54 -6.09 -3.06 -1.74
N PRO A 55 -6.59 -4.17 -2.31
CA PRO A 55 -7.59 -4.18 -3.36
C PRO A 55 -8.83 -3.36 -3.04
N ASP A 56 -9.41 -2.78 -4.08
CA ASP A 56 -10.79 -2.30 -4.04
C ASP A 56 -11.74 -3.49 -4.12
N HIS A 57 -12.50 -3.72 -3.05
CA HIS A 57 -13.42 -4.87 -2.97
C HIS A 57 -14.54 -4.79 -4.01
N ASP A 58 -14.97 -3.59 -4.37
CA ASP A 58 -16.02 -3.36 -5.38
C ASP A 58 -15.46 -3.31 -6.80
N GLY A 59 -14.13 -3.32 -6.96
CA GLY A 59 -13.45 -3.27 -8.25
C GLY A 59 -13.41 -4.61 -9.00
N GLY A 60 -13.71 -5.71 -8.30
CA GLY A 60 -13.66 -7.06 -8.86
C GLY A 60 -12.26 -7.49 -9.30
N THR A 61 -12.21 -8.64 -9.99
CA THR A 61 -10.97 -9.25 -10.49
C THR A 61 -10.90 -9.30 -12.01
N ASP A 62 -9.69 -9.34 -12.56
CA ASP A 62 -9.44 -9.60 -13.98
C ASP A 62 -9.54 -11.11 -14.31
N GLU A 63 -9.26 -11.48 -15.56
CA GLU A 63 -9.33 -12.87 -16.03
C GLU A 63 -8.34 -13.82 -15.35
N GLN A 64 -7.36 -13.29 -14.60
CA GLN A 64 -6.35 -14.03 -13.86
C GLN A 64 -6.63 -14.01 -12.35
N GLU A 65 -7.86 -13.65 -11.96
CA GLU A 65 -8.30 -13.50 -10.56
C GLU A 65 -7.53 -12.41 -9.79
N ARG A 66 -6.84 -11.49 -10.49
CA ARG A 66 -6.11 -10.40 -9.85
C ARG A 66 -7.04 -9.20 -9.61
N PRO A 67 -6.87 -8.46 -8.51
CA PRO A 67 -7.60 -7.21 -8.29
C PRO A 67 -7.50 -6.26 -9.48
N ARG A 68 -8.62 -5.69 -9.95
CA ARG A 68 -8.55 -4.67 -11.02
C ARG A 68 -8.07 -3.31 -10.54
N ARG A 69 -8.41 -2.98 -9.29
CA ARG A 69 -8.10 -1.69 -8.67
C ARG A 69 -7.58 -1.88 -7.25
N VAL A 70 -6.78 -0.92 -6.82
CA VAL A 70 -6.24 -0.79 -5.47
C VAL A 70 -6.90 0.42 -4.83
N GLN A 71 -7.45 0.25 -3.64
CA GLN A 71 -8.16 1.31 -2.93
C GLN A 71 -7.28 2.03 -1.92
N SER A 72 -6.32 1.34 -1.30
CA SER A 72 -5.47 1.96 -0.27
C SER A 72 -4.10 1.33 -0.16
N LEU A 73 -3.20 2.05 0.50
CA LEU A 73 -1.98 1.53 1.10
C LEU A 73 -2.21 1.39 2.61
N ARG A 74 -1.86 0.23 3.17
CA ARG A 74 -1.71 0.03 4.63
C ARG A 74 -0.24 -0.22 4.96
N VAL A 75 0.23 0.41 6.03
CA VAL A 75 1.62 0.30 6.48
C VAL A 75 1.68 -0.09 7.95
N VAL A 76 2.52 -1.09 8.26
CA VAL A 76 3.00 -1.42 9.61
C VAL A 76 4.47 -1.82 9.48
N ASP A 77 5.38 -0.86 9.61
CA ASP A 77 6.82 -1.08 9.47
C ASP A 77 7.56 -0.57 10.71
N MET A 78 8.12 -1.49 11.48
CA MET A 78 8.65 -1.21 12.82
C MET A 78 10.13 -0.81 12.83
N GLU A 79 10.81 -0.93 11.68
CA GLU A 79 12.27 -0.78 11.60
C GLU A 79 12.71 0.07 10.38
N ILE A 80 11.81 0.86 9.80
CA ILE A 80 12.14 1.62 8.59
C ILE A 80 12.99 2.87 8.89
N PRO A 81 14.06 3.10 8.11
CA PRO A 81 14.76 4.38 8.14
C PRO A 81 13.88 5.52 7.60
N SER A 82 13.89 6.68 8.25
CA SER A 82 13.05 7.83 7.86
C SER A 82 13.24 8.28 6.40
N TYR A 83 14.46 8.19 5.86
CA TYR A 83 14.73 8.52 4.45
C TYR A 83 14.01 7.56 3.49
N ALA A 84 13.94 6.27 3.84
CA ALA A 84 13.31 5.25 3.00
C ALA A 84 11.78 5.41 2.93
N VAL A 85 11.17 5.97 3.98
CA VAL A 85 9.74 6.32 3.97
C VAL A 85 9.43 7.34 2.89
N LYS A 86 10.20 8.43 2.84
CA LYS A 86 10.00 9.50 1.86
C LYS A 86 10.20 8.99 0.44
N ASP A 87 11.24 8.19 0.21
CA ASP A 87 11.55 7.64 -1.11
C ASP A 87 10.44 6.70 -1.61
N ARG A 88 9.93 5.81 -0.75
CA ARG A 88 8.82 4.90 -1.10
C ARG A 88 7.53 5.67 -1.42
N LEU A 89 7.17 6.67 -0.61
CA LEU A 89 5.97 7.46 -0.84
C LEU A 89 6.06 8.31 -2.10
N ALA A 90 7.25 8.86 -2.40
CA ALA A 90 7.48 9.60 -3.65
C ALA A 90 7.34 8.70 -4.88
N GLU A 91 7.91 7.49 -4.83
CA GLU A 91 7.77 6.50 -5.89
C GLU A 91 6.30 6.09 -6.10
N LEU A 92 5.58 5.77 -5.03
CA LEU A 92 4.16 5.45 -5.09
C LEU A 92 3.35 6.58 -5.74
N SER A 93 3.60 7.83 -5.31
CA SER A 93 2.91 8.99 -5.86
C SER A 93 3.16 9.17 -7.37
N ALA A 94 4.39 8.92 -7.83
CA ALA A 94 4.73 8.99 -9.25
C ALA A 94 3.95 7.97 -10.10
N TRP A 95 3.74 6.76 -9.57
CA TRP A 95 2.99 5.69 -10.26
C TRP A 95 1.48 5.87 -10.24
N ILE A 96 0.92 6.37 -9.13
CA ILE A 96 -0.51 6.68 -9.01
C ILE A 96 -0.90 7.76 -10.02
N GLY A 97 -0.08 8.81 -10.14
CA GLY A 97 -0.30 9.94 -11.03
C GLY A 97 -1.22 11.01 -10.43
N HIS A 98 -1.41 12.10 -11.17
CA HIS A 98 -2.07 13.33 -10.68
C HIS A 98 -3.60 13.24 -10.59
N ASP A 99 -4.22 12.21 -11.14
CA ASP A 99 -5.68 12.07 -11.19
C ASP A 99 -6.28 11.56 -9.87
N HIS A 100 -5.45 11.31 -8.85
CA HIS A 100 -5.86 10.66 -7.61
C HIS A 100 -5.45 11.50 -6.40
N GLU A 101 -6.38 11.67 -5.48
CA GLU A 101 -6.13 12.24 -4.18
C GLU A 101 -5.68 11.15 -3.19
N LEU A 102 -4.75 11.50 -2.32
CA LEU A 102 -4.28 10.66 -1.22
C LEU A 102 -4.90 11.15 0.08
N VAL A 103 -5.75 10.33 0.71
CA VAL A 103 -6.49 10.69 1.93
C VAL A 103 -6.14 9.74 3.06
N GLY A 104 -5.71 10.27 4.20
CA GLY A 104 -5.38 9.45 5.36
C GLY A 104 -4.14 9.97 6.07
N PHE A 105 -3.51 9.09 6.85
CA PHE A 105 -2.32 9.44 7.62
C PHE A 105 -1.42 8.23 7.83
N LEU A 106 -0.12 8.53 7.98
CA LEU A 106 0.88 7.61 8.48
C LEU A 106 1.49 8.25 9.73
N GLU A 107 1.42 7.53 10.85
CA GLU A 107 1.92 7.95 12.14
C GLU A 107 3.34 7.42 12.36
N PHE A 108 4.20 8.32 12.83
CA PHE A 108 5.61 8.06 13.04
C PHE A 108 5.93 8.07 14.53
N TRP A 109 6.58 7.00 14.99
CA TRP A 109 7.06 6.86 16.36
C TRP A 109 8.57 6.69 16.33
N GLY A 110 9.30 7.63 16.93
CA GLY A 110 10.75 7.49 17.13
C GLY A 110 11.04 6.43 18.20
N ARG A 111 11.97 5.50 17.92
CA ARG A 111 12.52 4.58 18.91
C ARG A 111 13.90 5.03 19.38
#